data_AF-A0A1C6RTT3-F1
#
_entry.id   AF-A0A1C6RTT3-F1
#
_cell.length_a   1.000
_cell.length_b   1.000
_cell.length_c   1.000
_cell.angle_alpha   90.00
_cell.angle_beta   90.00
_cell.angle_gamma   90.00
#
_symmetry.space_group_name_H-M   'P 1'
#
loop_
_entity.id
_entity.type
_entity.pdbx_description
1 polymer ?
#
loop_
_entity_poly.entity_id
_entity_poly.type
_entity_poly.pdbx_seq_one_letter_code
_entity_poly.pdbx_strand_id
1 'polypeptide(L)'
;MNERSGTVQEGYAPPSRQAPERGWPRWLVALSLVWAVLLVGLTALSVRRDPPTVREQRTLAQAAWVADRAVGRLALAAGDAPLALVPAQVEPGCRISPFAPGAELVRAVTVLTPAGGERALLERVSEALPADWRAGVRVGTEGPRLRADAGDFVLVEGRVVAEGRVQLRAVTGCRPVRDGWQPPDGDPTGPETPALSAAAALVDSPFARGRSVQIAFCPDGGVVRTTRVAGPPLADPRPGLTRLAAGNAAVDTLEVYAYRAGAVSVVAEFGADELEISATSVCSG
;
A
#
# COMPACT_ATOMS: atom_id res chain seq x y z
N MET A 1 -74.31 -27.63 -87.43
CA MET A 1 -74.17 -26.18 -87.18
C MET A 1 -74.57 -25.93 -85.73
N ASN A 2 -73.78 -25.35 -84.84
CA ASN A 2 -72.40 -24.86 -84.89
C ASN A 2 -71.86 -24.88 -83.45
N GLU A 3 -70.59 -25.17 -83.33
CA GLU A 3 -69.75 -24.98 -82.14
C GLU A 3 -69.71 -23.51 -81.69
N ARG A 4 -69.57 -23.29 -80.38
CA ARG A 4 -68.37 -22.69 -79.74
C ARG A 4 -68.74 -22.16 -78.35
N SER A 5 -68.24 -22.83 -77.31
CA SER A 5 -68.08 -22.25 -75.97
C SER A 5 -66.62 -21.81 -75.82
N GLY A 6 -66.41 -20.50 -75.69
CA GLY A 6 -65.19 -19.86 -75.18
C GLY A 6 -65.63 -18.84 -74.12
N THR A 7 -64.85 -18.44 -73.13
CA THR A 7 -63.45 -18.66 -72.78
C THR A 7 -63.33 -18.31 -71.29
N VAL A 8 -62.44 -19.02 -70.59
CA VAL A 8 -62.05 -18.77 -69.19
C VAL A 8 -61.44 -17.36 -69.05
N GLN A 9 -61.89 -16.60 -68.05
CA GLN A 9 -61.36 -15.28 -67.73
C GLN A 9 -60.21 -15.44 -66.72
N GLU A 10 -58.99 -15.15 -67.16
CA GLU A 10 -57.77 -15.23 -66.36
C GLU A 10 -57.74 -14.18 -65.23
N GLY A 11 -57.28 -14.62 -64.06
CA GLY A 11 -57.15 -13.82 -62.86
C GLY A 11 -56.06 -12.75 -62.96
N TYR A 12 -56.41 -11.55 -62.51
CA TYR A 12 -55.51 -10.42 -62.38
C TYR A 12 -54.58 -10.60 -61.16
N ALA A 13 -53.30 -10.88 -61.40
CA ALA A 13 -52.26 -10.83 -60.36
C ALA A 13 -51.67 -9.41 -60.27
N PRO A 14 -51.63 -8.78 -59.09
CA PRO A 14 -51.05 -7.44 -58.95
C PRO A 14 -49.52 -7.49 -59.13
N PRO A 15 -48.90 -6.45 -59.73
CA PRO A 15 -47.46 -6.43 -59.95
C PRO A 15 -46.70 -6.32 -58.63
N SER A 16 -45.77 -7.25 -58.40
CA SER A 16 -44.76 -7.15 -57.34
C SER A 16 -43.80 -6.01 -57.67
N ARG A 17 -43.90 -4.89 -56.94
CA ARG A 17 -42.88 -3.84 -56.98
C ARG A 17 -41.59 -4.41 -56.39
N GLN A 18 -40.56 -4.57 -57.21
CA GLN A 18 -39.19 -4.78 -56.73
C GLN A 18 -38.79 -3.55 -55.90
N ALA A 19 -38.52 -3.75 -54.61
CA ALA A 19 -37.98 -2.70 -53.76
C ALA A 19 -36.57 -2.34 -54.28
N PRO A 20 -36.25 -1.07 -54.52
CA PRO A 20 -34.90 -0.69 -54.89
C PRO A 20 -33.94 -1.08 -53.76
N GLU A 21 -32.93 -1.91 -54.06
CA GLU A 21 -31.83 -2.16 -53.15
C GLU A 21 -31.05 -0.86 -52.96
N ARG A 22 -31.43 -0.11 -51.93
CA ARG A 22 -30.80 1.15 -51.56
C ARG A 22 -29.50 0.81 -50.84
N GLY A 23 -28.47 0.46 -51.62
CA GLY A 23 -27.12 0.26 -51.11
C GLY A 23 -26.66 1.52 -50.37
N TRP A 24 -26.23 1.37 -49.12
CA TRP A 24 -25.72 2.49 -48.35
C TRP A 24 -24.54 3.13 -49.09
N PRO A 25 -24.53 4.46 -49.25
CA PRO A 25 -23.47 5.11 -49.99
C PRO A 25 -22.13 4.87 -49.28
N ARG A 26 -21.12 4.43 -50.05
CA ARG A 26 -19.82 3.97 -49.54
C ARG A 26 -19.11 4.98 -48.63
N TRP A 27 -19.38 6.29 -48.79
CA TRP A 27 -18.83 7.34 -47.94
C TRP A 27 -19.36 7.28 -46.50
N LEU A 28 -20.61 6.86 -46.26
CA LEU A 28 -21.15 6.66 -44.92
C LEU A 28 -20.48 5.48 -44.22
N VAL A 29 -20.14 4.43 -44.98
CA VAL A 29 -19.40 3.27 -44.46
C VAL A 29 -17.99 3.70 -44.06
N ALA A 30 -17.29 4.44 -44.93
CA ALA A 30 -15.95 4.95 -44.64
C ALA A 30 -15.95 5.89 -43.41
N LEU A 31 -16.91 6.81 -43.33
CA LEU A 31 -17.07 7.71 -42.20
C LEU A 31 -17.32 6.93 -40.89
N SER A 32 -18.19 5.93 -40.93
CA SER A 32 -18.47 5.07 -39.78
C SER A 32 -17.23 4.30 -39.32
N LEU A 33 -16.42 3.78 -40.26
CA LEU A 33 -15.17 3.07 -39.94
C LEU A 33 -14.14 4.00 -39.30
N VAL A 34 -13.94 5.20 -39.87
CA VAL A 34 -13.04 6.21 -39.29
C VAL A 34 -13.50 6.60 -37.89
N TRP A 35 -14.80 6.81 -37.70
CA TRP A 35 -15.36 7.14 -36.39
C TRP A 35 -15.18 6.01 -35.37
N ALA A 36 -15.41 4.76 -35.77
CA ALA A 36 -15.19 3.60 -34.92
C ALA A 36 -13.71 3.48 -34.50
N VAL A 37 -12.77 3.65 -35.45
CA VAL A 37 -11.33 3.66 -35.15
C VAL A 37 -10.96 4.79 -34.19
N LEU A 38 -11.51 5.99 -34.40
CA LEU A 38 -11.29 7.13 -33.52
C LEU A 38 -11.79 6.84 -32.09
N LEU A 39 -13.00 6.32 -31.94
CA LEU A 39 -13.56 5.95 -30.63
C LEU A 39 -12.73 4.87 -29.94
N VAL A 40 -12.31 3.83 -30.67
CA VAL A 40 -11.44 2.78 -30.12
C VAL A 40 -10.10 3.37 -29.69
N GLY A 41 -9.50 4.25 -30.50
CA GLY A 41 -8.25 4.93 -30.18
C GLY A 41 -8.36 5.82 -28.94
N LEU A 42 -9.42 6.63 -28.84
CA LEU A 42 -9.68 7.48 -27.67
C LEU A 42 -9.96 6.64 -26.42
N THR A 43 -10.71 5.54 -26.54
CA THR A 43 -10.98 4.63 -25.43
C THR A 43 -9.69 3.96 -24.96
N ALA A 44 -8.85 3.49 -25.87
CA ALA A 44 -7.54 2.92 -25.52
C ALA A 44 -6.60 3.96 -24.87
N LEU A 45 -6.68 5.23 -25.31
CA LEU A 45 -5.93 6.32 -24.72
C LEU A 45 -6.40 6.65 -23.30
N SER A 46 -7.71 6.76 -23.12
CA SER A 46 -8.39 7.02 -21.84
C SER A 46 -8.06 5.92 -20.84
N VAL A 47 -8.25 4.64 -21.18
CA VAL A 47 -7.94 3.50 -20.31
C VAL A 47 -6.46 3.45 -19.89
N ARG A 48 -5.55 3.98 -20.72
CA ARG A 48 -4.12 4.02 -20.42
C ARG A 48 -3.67 5.25 -19.62
N ARG A 49 -4.40 6.35 -19.66
CA ARG A 49 -3.95 7.65 -19.13
C ARG A 49 -4.83 8.22 -18.04
N ASP A 50 -6.11 7.85 -18.00
CA ASP A 50 -7.03 8.41 -17.01
C ASP A 50 -6.85 7.69 -15.67
N PRO A 51 -6.75 8.45 -14.56
CA PRO A 51 -6.63 7.86 -13.24
C PRO A 51 -7.92 7.09 -12.89
N PRO A 52 -7.83 6.03 -12.05
CA PRO A 52 -9.01 5.28 -11.63
C PRO A 52 -10.00 6.22 -10.93
N THR A 53 -11.25 6.21 -11.37
CA THR A 53 -12.31 7.04 -10.77
C THR A 53 -12.95 6.38 -9.56
N VAL A 54 -12.76 5.06 -9.41
CA VAL A 54 -13.27 4.29 -8.27
C VAL A 54 -12.24 3.29 -7.76
N ARG A 55 -12.34 2.96 -6.47
CA ARG A 55 -11.43 2.05 -5.74
C ARG A 55 -11.40 0.65 -6.35
N GLU A 56 -12.53 0.22 -6.89
CA GLU A 56 -12.83 -1.11 -7.39
C GLU A 56 -12.16 -1.42 -8.74
N GLN A 57 -11.60 -0.40 -9.41
CA GLN A 57 -10.92 -0.54 -10.69
C GLN A 57 -9.44 -0.95 -10.58
N ARG A 58 -8.87 -0.96 -9.36
CA ARG A 58 -7.48 -1.39 -9.14
C ARG A 58 -7.42 -2.64 -8.29
N THR A 59 -6.51 -3.55 -8.64
CA THR A 59 -6.28 -4.77 -7.85
C THR A 59 -5.47 -4.46 -6.59
N LEU A 60 -5.50 -5.38 -5.62
CA LEU A 60 -4.72 -5.25 -4.38
C LEU A 60 -3.24 -5.04 -4.67
N ALA A 61 -2.66 -5.80 -5.60
CA ALA A 61 -1.25 -5.69 -5.98
C ALA A 61 -0.89 -4.30 -6.55
N GLN A 62 -1.76 -3.69 -7.36
CA GLN A 62 -1.54 -2.34 -7.88
C GLN A 62 -1.60 -1.27 -6.78
N ALA A 63 -2.55 -1.39 -5.85
CA ALA A 63 -2.65 -0.48 -4.70
C ALA A 63 -1.50 -0.68 -3.71
N ALA A 64 -0.97 -1.91 -3.62
CA ALA A 64 0.09 -2.25 -2.69
C ALA A 64 1.40 -1.52 -2.96
N TRP A 65 1.73 -1.25 -4.23
CA TRP A 65 2.90 -0.46 -4.58
C TRP A 65 2.80 0.99 -4.10
N VAL A 66 1.60 1.59 -4.16
CA VAL A 66 1.35 2.93 -3.63
C VAL A 66 1.46 2.92 -2.10
N ALA A 67 0.86 1.93 -1.44
CA ALA A 67 0.97 1.77 0.02
C ALA A 67 2.41 1.52 0.49
N ASP A 68 3.19 0.76 -0.27
CA ASP A 68 4.60 0.50 0.03
C ASP A 68 5.45 1.78 -0.05
N ARG A 69 5.34 2.53 -1.14
CA ARG A 69 5.98 3.86 -1.28
C ARG A 69 5.52 4.83 -0.21
N ALA A 70 4.25 4.76 0.17
CA ALA A 70 3.72 5.62 1.22
C ALA A 70 4.39 5.34 2.57
N VAL A 71 4.65 4.08 2.90
CA VAL A 71 5.40 3.71 4.10
C VAL A 71 6.86 4.14 4.03
N GLY A 72 7.53 4.00 2.89
CA GLY A 72 8.89 4.51 2.72
C GLY A 72 8.97 6.03 2.94
N ARG A 73 7.98 6.77 2.44
CA ARG A 73 7.87 8.22 2.64
C ARG A 73 7.52 8.59 4.08
N LEU A 74 6.68 7.82 4.78
CA LEU A 74 6.40 7.99 6.21
C LEU A 74 7.66 7.73 7.06
N ALA A 75 8.45 6.72 6.71
CA ALA A 75 9.71 6.44 7.39
C ALA A 75 10.73 7.57 7.18
N LEU A 76 10.81 8.14 5.98
CA LEU A 76 11.62 9.33 5.72
C LEU A 76 11.13 10.56 6.52
N ALA A 77 9.82 10.79 6.53
CA ALA A 77 9.18 11.90 7.26
C ALA A 77 9.33 11.81 8.79
N ALA A 78 9.57 10.60 9.33
CA ALA A 78 9.85 10.40 10.75
C ALA A 78 11.23 10.96 11.17
N GLY A 79 12.13 11.23 10.21
CA GLY A 79 13.46 11.78 10.45
C GLY A 79 14.32 10.87 11.33
N ASP A 80 14.95 11.44 12.36
CA ASP A 80 15.87 10.73 13.25
C ASP A 80 15.18 9.89 14.35
N ALA A 81 13.85 9.88 14.41
CA ALA A 81 13.12 9.10 15.39
C ALA A 81 13.37 7.59 15.18
N PRO A 82 13.67 6.81 16.25
CA PRO A 82 13.79 5.36 16.12
C PRO A 82 12.49 4.76 15.56
N LEU A 83 12.62 3.84 14.62
CA LEU A 83 11.47 3.25 13.94
C LEU A 83 11.71 1.80 13.53
N ALA A 84 10.61 1.09 13.31
CA ALA A 84 10.59 -0.27 12.78
C ALA A 84 9.39 -0.47 11.85
N LEU A 85 9.62 -1.01 10.65
CA LEU A 85 8.55 -1.40 9.73
C LEU A 85 7.76 -2.55 10.33
N VAL A 86 6.44 -2.52 10.29
CA VAL A 86 5.57 -3.61 10.75
C VAL A 86 5.36 -4.62 9.61
N PRO A 87 5.26 -5.93 9.89
CA PRO A 87 4.88 -6.90 8.86
C PRO A 87 3.58 -6.49 8.16
N ALA A 88 3.55 -6.68 6.85
CA ALA A 88 2.38 -6.36 6.05
C ALA A 88 1.19 -7.25 6.45
N GLN A 89 0.01 -6.65 6.53
CA GLN A 89 -1.20 -7.38 6.87
C GLN A 89 -2.17 -7.32 5.71
N VAL A 90 -2.59 -8.49 5.23
CA VAL A 90 -3.66 -8.62 4.23
C VAL A 90 -4.89 -9.13 4.98
N GLU A 91 -5.89 -8.26 5.09
CA GLU A 91 -7.14 -8.54 5.80
C GLU A 91 -8.21 -8.95 4.77
N PRO A 92 -8.51 -10.26 4.63
CA PRO A 92 -9.58 -10.71 3.75
C PRO A 92 -10.96 -10.44 4.37
N GLY A 93 -11.99 -10.47 3.54
CA GLY A 93 -13.38 -10.49 4.02
C GLY A 93 -14.13 -9.17 3.91
N CYS A 94 -13.48 -8.11 3.40
CA CYS A 94 -14.20 -6.96 2.90
C CYS A 94 -14.94 -7.32 1.60
N ARG A 95 -16.07 -6.65 1.34
CA ARG A 95 -16.89 -6.89 0.14
C ARG A 95 -16.86 -5.68 -0.77
N ILE A 96 -16.50 -5.92 -2.02
CA ILE A 96 -16.51 -4.90 -3.08
C ILE A 96 -17.91 -4.78 -3.67
N SER A 97 -18.53 -5.94 -3.91
CA SER A 97 -19.93 -6.08 -4.27
C SER A 97 -20.48 -7.36 -3.61
N PRO A 98 -21.80 -7.61 -3.64
CA PRO A 98 -22.38 -8.83 -3.10
C PRO A 98 -21.76 -10.13 -3.65
N PHE A 99 -21.17 -10.09 -4.86
CA PHE A 99 -20.60 -11.25 -5.55
C PHE A 99 -19.08 -11.17 -5.73
N ALA A 100 -18.42 -10.12 -5.25
CA ALA A 100 -16.98 -9.93 -5.42
C ALA A 100 -16.30 -9.76 -4.05
N PRO A 101 -15.55 -10.79 -3.58
CA PRO A 101 -14.75 -10.65 -2.38
C PRO A 101 -13.59 -9.70 -2.64
N GLY A 102 -13.15 -9.02 -1.58
CA GLY A 102 -11.95 -8.21 -1.58
C GLY A 102 -11.07 -8.49 -0.36
N ALA A 103 -9.90 -7.85 -0.37
CA ALA A 103 -9.05 -7.73 0.79
C ALA A 103 -8.55 -6.30 0.92
N GLU A 104 -8.14 -5.95 2.12
CA GLU A 104 -7.43 -4.72 2.44
C GLU A 104 -5.97 -5.04 2.74
N LEU A 105 -5.05 -4.25 2.22
CA LEU A 105 -3.64 -4.30 2.61
C LEU A 105 -3.33 -3.13 3.53
N VAL A 106 -2.71 -3.46 4.65
CA VAL A 106 -2.15 -2.52 5.60
C VAL A 106 -0.63 -2.66 5.58
N ARG A 107 0.04 -1.56 5.28
CA ARG A 107 1.49 -1.39 5.48
C ARG A 107 1.70 -0.38 6.60
N ALA A 108 2.65 -0.61 7.49
CA ALA A 108 2.84 0.28 8.63
C ALA A 108 4.29 0.39 9.07
N VAL A 109 4.57 1.48 9.78
CA VAL A 109 5.82 1.73 10.50
C VAL A 109 5.46 2.19 11.91
N THR A 110 6.13 1.61 12.90
CA THR A 110 6.08 2.07 14.28
C THR A 110 7.24 3.04 14.49
N VAL A 111 6.94 4.23 14.98
CA VAL A 111 7.91 5.28 15.30
C VAL A 111 7.85 5.54 16.81
N LEU A 112 9.02 5.59 17.42
CA LEU A 112 9.19 5.80 18.84
C LEU A 112 9.63 7.23 19.13
N THR A 113 9.12 7.79 20.22
CA THR A 113 9.42 9.13 20.68
C THR A 113 9.36 9.14 22.21
N PRO A 114 10.02 10.09 22.90
CA PRO A 114 9.81 10.27 24.32
C PRO A 114 8.32 10.47 24.64
N ALA A 115 7.90 9.96 25.80
CA ALA A 115 6.53 10.13 26.29
C ALA A 115 6.07 11.60 26.25
N GLY A 116 4.87 11.84 25.70
CA GLY A 116 4.33 13.20 25.49
C GLY A 116 4.81 13.88 24.20
N GLY A 117 5.76 13.28 23.47
CA GLY A 117 6.26 13.78 22.19
C GLY A 117 5.44 13.36 20.96
N GLU A 118 4.40 12.55 21.13
CA GLU A 118 3.68 11.87 20.05
C GLU A 118 2.94 12.84 19.14
N ARG A 119 2.33 13.88 19.72
CA ARG A 119 1.66 14.94 18.94
C ARG A 119 2.66 15.70 18.08
N ALA A 120 3.78 16.13 18.67
CA ALA A 120 4.82 16.86 17.96
C ALA A 120 5.45 16.00 16.85
N LEU A 121 5.60 14.70 17.08
CA LEU A 121 6.02 13.76 16.05
C LEU A 121 5.02 13.70 14.89
N LEU A 122 3.72 13.56 15.17
CA LEU A 122 2.69 13.54 14.13
C LEU A 122 2.64 14.86 13.34
N GLU A 123 2.80 16.01 14.00
CA GLU A 123 2.83 17.33 13.35
C GLU A 123 4.05 17.46 12.42
N ARG A 124 5.25 17.10 12.88
CA ARG A 124 6.45 17.09 12.03
C ARG A 124 6.32 16.14 10.84
N VAL A 125 5.78 14.94 11.05
CA VAL A 125 5.53 13.99 9.95
C VAL A 125 4.55 14.62 8.95
N SER A 126 3.47 15.24 9.42
CA SER A 126 2.49 15.92 8.56
C SER A 126 3.11 17.03 7.72
N GLU A 127 4.03 17.82 8.28
CA GLU A 127 4.72 18.91 7.58
C GLU A 127 5.75 18.41 6.55
N ALA A 128 6.38 17.27 6.80
CA ALA A 128 7.34 16.65 5.89
C ALA A 128 6.67 15.85 4.75
N LEU A 129 5.38 15.54 4.87
CA LEU A 129 4.64 14.85 3.81
C LEU A 129 4.34 15.77 2.61
N PRO A 130 4.19 15.22 1.40
CA PRO A 130 3.88 15.99 0.21
C PRO A 130 2.60 16.82 0.35
N ALA A 131 2.62 18.05 -0.16
CA ALA A 131 1.49 18.97 -0.06
C ALA A 131 0.21 18.42 -0.74
N ASP A 132 0.35 17.67 -1.83
CA ASP A 132 -0.76 17.03 -2.55
C ASP A 132 -1.47 15.95 -1.72
N TRP A 133 -0.79 15.38 -0.71
CA TRP A 133 -1.41 14.43 0.20
C TRP A 133 -2.37 15.07 1.20
N ARG A 134 -2.31 16.40 1.34
CA ARG A 134 -3.16 17.19 2.24
C ARG A 134 -3.13 16.63 3.67
N ALA A 135 -1.93 16.28 4.14
CA ALA A 135 -1.72 15.74 5.46
C ALA A 135 -2.14 16.74 6.54
N GLY A 136 -2.76 16.25 7.62
CA GLY A 136 -3.10 17.08 8.76
C GLY A 136 -3.27 16.28 10.04
N VAL A 137 -2.97 16.93 11.17
CA VAL A 137 -3.17 16.37 12.51
C VAL A 137 -4.41 16.98 13.14
N ARG A 138 -5.27 16.12 13.71
CA ARG A 138 -6.46 16.53 14.47
C ARG A 138 -6.42 15.86 15.83
N VAL A 139 -6.81 16.59 16.88
CA VAL A 139 -6.94 16.04 18.22
C VAL A 139 -8.41 15.69 18.46
N GLY A 140 -8.66 14.42 18.78
CA GLY A 140 -9.97 13.92 19.17
C GLY A 140 -9.96 13.33 20.58
N THR A 141 -11.08 12.71 20.96
CA THR A 141 -11.23 11.99 22.23
C THR A 141 -10.27 10.81 22.37
N GLU A 142 -9.85 10.23 21.25
CA GLU A 142 -8.89 9.11 21.17
C GLU A 142 -7.43 9.60 20.96
N GLY A 143 -7.15 10.88 21.21
CA GLY A 143 -5.82 11.49 21.08
C GLY A 143 -5.54 12.13 19.71
N PRO A 144 -4.28 12.57 19.47
CA PRO A 144 -3.87 13.16 18.20
C PRO A 144 -3.84 12.11 17.09
N ARG A 145 -4.34 12.48 15.92
CA ARG A 145 -4.41 11.64 14.73
C ARG A 145 -3.96 12.37 13.49
N LEU A 146 -3.06 11.76 12.74
CA LEU A 146 -2.69 12.20 11.39
C LEU A 146 -3.57 11.52 10.36
N ARG A 147 -4.01 12.27 9.35
CA ARG A 147 -4.61 11.72 8.13
C ARG A 147 -4.02 12.39 6.90
N ALA A 148 -3.81 11.60 5.85
CA ALA A 148 -3.43 12.09 4.53
C ALA A 148 -3.95 11.13 3.44
N ASP A 149 -3.93 11.58 2.20
CA ASP A 149 -4.31 10.79 1.02
C ASP A 149 -3.08 10.61 0.14
N ALA A 150 -2.53 9.40 0.07
CA ALA A 150 -1.33 9.14 -0.73
C ALA A 150 -1.63 9.03 -2.24
N GLY A 151 -2.86 9.34 -2.67
CA GLY A 151 -3.34 9.10 -4.01
C GLY A 151 -3.79 7.66 -4.21
N ASP A 152 -4.45 7.39 -5.33
CA ASP A 152 -4.95 6.06 -5.70
C ASP A 152 -5.81 5.39 -4.60
N PHE A 153 -6.50 6.24 -3.83
CA PHE A 153 -7.33 5.90 -2.70
C PHE A 153 -6.60 5.09 -1.60
N VAL A 154 -5.30 5.35 -1.42
CA VAL A 154 -4.52 4.85 -0.29
C VAL A 154 -4.59 5.87 0.85
N LEU A 155 -5.23 5.47 1.94
CA LEU A 155 -5.36 6.28 3.13
C LEU A 155 -4.09 6.17 3.97
N VAL A 156 -3.52 7.30 4.35
CA VAL A 156 -2.44 7.39 5.32
C VAL A 156 -3.02 7.84 6.65
N GLU A 157 -2.74 7.09 7.72
CA GLU A 157 -3.17 7.43 9.08
C GLU A 157 -1.99 7.35 10.05
N GLY A 158 -1.96 8.23 11.03
CA GLY A 158 -1.04 8.14 12.17
C GLY A 158 -1.82 8.20 13.48
N ARG A 159 -1.52 7.30 14.41
CA ARG A 159 -2.15 7.26 15.73
C ARG A 159 -1.17 6.90 16.82
N VAL A 160 -1.41 7.40 18.02
CA VAL A 160 -0.73 6.93 19.23
C VAL A 160 -1.32 5.57 19.60
N VAL A 161 -0.46 4.55 19.74
CA VAL A 161 -0.88 3.18 20.11
C VAL A 161 -0.47 2.81 21.54
N ALA A 162 0.56 3.47 22.06
CA ALA A 162 0.97 3.45 23.46
C ALA A 162 1.75 4.74 23.74
N GLU A 163 2.03 5.02 25.01
CA GLU A 163 2.88 6.15 25.39
C GLU A 163 4.26 6.03 24.71
N GLY A 164 4.70 7.11 24.07
CA GLY A 164 5.92 7.16 23.27
C GLY A 164 5.89 6.35 21.97
N ARG A 165 4.74 5.76 21.57
CA ARG A 165 4.64 4.87 20.41
C ARG A 165 3.56 5.35 19.44
N VAL A 166 3.99 5.74 18.25
CA VAL A 166 3.13 6.16 17.15
C VAL A 166 3.17 5.11 16.04
N GLN A 167 1.99 4.66 15.59
CA GLN A 167 1.85 3.80 14.43
C GLN A 167 1.38 4.63 13.24
N LEU A 168 2.19 4.66 12.18
CA LEU A 168 1.86 5.27 10.90
C LEU A 168 1.52 4.16 9.91
N ARG A 169 0.35 4.23 9.27
CA ARG A 169 -0.21 3.20 8.41
C ARG A 169 -0.52 3.77 7.03
N ALA A 170 -0.31 2.98 5.99
CA ALA A 170 -0.86 3.16 4.67
C ALA A 170 -1.84 2.00 4.39
N VAL A 171 -3.08 2.35 4.07
CA VAL A 171 -4.21 1.43 3.99
C VAL A 171 -4.82 1.53 2.60
N THR A 172 -4.90 0.42 1.86
CA THR A 172 -5.45 0.44 0.49
C THR A 172 -6.97 0.57 0.46
N GLY A 173 -7.66 0.27 1.56
CA GLY A 173 -9.08 -0.03 1.52
C GLY A 173 -9.36 -1.37 0.81
N CYS A 174 -10.64 -1.72 0.68
CA CYS A 174 -11.06 -2.94 0.02
C CYS A 174 -10.70 -2.95 -1.48
N ARG A 175 -10.05 -4.02 -1.95
CA ARG A 175 -9.57 -4.20 -3.34
C ARG A 175 -9.76 -5.63 -3.84
N PRO A 176 -9.96 -5.85 -5.16
CA PRO A 176 -10.01 -7.19 -5.75
C PRO A 176 -8.68 -7.93 -5.60
N VAL A 177 -8.74 -9.21 -5.21
CA VAL A 177 -7.57 -10.10 -5.02
C VAL A 177 -7.34 -10.99 -6.25
N ARG A 178 -7.23 -10.39 -7.43
CA ARG A 178 -7.04 -11.15 -8.70
C ARG A 178 -5.57 -11.52 -8.93
N ASP A 179 -4.68 -10.61 -8.55
CA ASP A 179 -3.24 -10.77 -8.66
C ASP A 179 -2.71 -10.85 -7.23
N GLY A 180 -2.31 -12.05 -6.79
CA GLY A 180 -1.84 -12.26 -5.42
C GLY A 180 -0.68 -11.30 -5.11
N TRP A 181 -0.89 -10.38 -4.18
CA TRP A 181 0.19 -9.53 -3.70
C TRP A 181 1.08 -10.33 -2.77
N GLN A 182 2.39 -10.23 -2.97
CA GLN A 182 3.39 -10.76 -2.06
C GLN A 182 4.23 -9.59 -1.55
N PRO A 183 4.59 -9.58 -0.25
CA PRO A 183 5.56 -8.62 0.26
C PRO A 183 6.88 -8.75 -0.49
N PRO A 184 7.62 -7.65 -0.67
CA PRO A 184 8.97 -7.72 -1.23
C PRO A 184 9.83 -8.66 -0.38
N ASP A 185 10.42 -9.67 -1.00
CA ASP A 185 11.44 -10.48 -0.35
C ASP A 185 12.69 -9.64 -0.10
N GLY A 186 13.28 -9.81 1.07
CA GLY A 186 14.51 -9.13 1.44
C GLY A 186 15.61 -10.12 1.79
N ASP A 187 16.78 -9.96 1.17
CA ASP A 187 18.01 -10.65 1.57
C ASP A 187 18.22 -10.48 3.08
N PRO A 188 18.47 -11.50 3.90
CA PRO A 188 18.71 -11.33 5.35
C PRO A 188 19.95 -10.51 5.70
N THR A 189 20.77 -10.12 4.72
CA THR A 189 21.95 -9.28 4.84
C THR A 189 21.66 -7.86 4.33
N GLY A 190 21.92 -6.87 5.17
CA GLY A 190 21.63 -5.46 4.90
C GLY A 190 22.43 -4.52 5.82
N PRO A 191 22.37 -3.20 5.58
CA PRO A 191 23.14 -2.21 6.34
C PRO A 191 22.87 -2.25 7.85
N GLU A 192 21.68 -2.67 8.25
CA GLU A 192 21.26 -2.80 9.64
C GLU A 192 21.78 -4.07 10.33
N THR A 193 22.34 -5.02 9.57
CA THR A 193 22.77 -6.32 10.09
C THR A 193 23.86 -6.24 11.16
N PRO A 194 24.92 -5.41 11.05
CA PRO A 194 25.93 -5.31 12.09
C PRO A 194 25.37 -4.81 13.42
N ALA A 195 24.50 -3.79 13.39
CA ALA A 195 23.86 -3.24 14.59
C ALA A 195 22.90 -4.26 15.22
N LEU A 196 22.13 -4.98 14.40
CA LEU A 196 21.27 -6.07 14.87
C LEU A 196 22.07 -7.18 15.54
N SER A 197 23.17 -7.62 14.90
CA SER A 197 24.02 -8.69 15.43
C SER A 197 24.68 -8.28 16.75
N ALA A 198 25.13 -7.02 16.88
CA ALA A 198 25.68 -6.50 18.13
C ALA A 198 24.65 -6.48 19.27
N ALA A 199 23.43 -6.01 18.99
CA ALA A 199 22.33 -6.00 19.97
C ALA A 199 21.88 -7.43 20.33
N ALA A 200 21.74 -8.31 19.35
CA ALA A 200 21.35 -9.70 19.56
C ALA A 200 22.44 -10.50 20.31
N ALA A 201 23.72 -10.16 20.15
CA ALA A 201 24.81 -10.80 20.89
C ALA A 201 24.75 -10.52 22.40
N LEU A 202 24.13 -9.41 22.83
CA LEU A 202 23.88 -9.15 24.26
C LEU A 202 22.93 -10.17 24.89
N VAL A 203 22.12 -10.82 24.06
CA VAL A 203 21.09 -11.77 24.47
C VAL A 203 21.65 -13.19 24.58
N ASP A 204 22.91 -13.41 24.15
CA ASP A 204 23.63 -14.69 24.18
C ASP A 204 22.74 -15.89 23.80
N SER A 205 21.92 -15.70 22.76
CA SER A 205 20.87 -16.65 22.43
C SER A 205 21.22 -17.43 21.16
N PRO A 206 21.58 -18.73 21.28
CA PRO A 206 21.51 -19.66 20.15
C PRO A 206 20.06 -19.87 19.67
N PHE A 207 19.07 -19.24 20.33
CA PHE A 207 17.64 -19.34 20.06
C PHE A 207 17.06 -18.08 19.40
N ALA A 208 17.87 -17.27 18.71
CA ALA A 208 17.31 -16.27 17.79
C ALA A 208 16.42 -17.01 16.77
N ARG A 209 15.11 -17.00 17.02
CA ARG A 209 14.12 -17.68 16.19
C ARG A 209 13.77 -16.75 15.05
N GLY A 210 13.85 -17.26 13.83
CA GLY A 210 13.31 -16.63 12.63
C GLY A 210 13.80 -15.21 12.40
N ARG A 211 14.79 -15.05 11.51
CA ARG A 211 15.07 -13.71 10.98
C ARG A 211 13.95 -13.34 10.01
N SER A 212 13.23 -12.27 10.31
CA SER A 212 12.26 -11.69 9.37
C SER A 212 12.74 -10.35 8.85
N VAL A 213 12.42 -10.07 7.60
CA VAL A 213 12.85 -8.87 6.90
C VAL A 213 11.61 -8.17 6.35
N GLN A 214 11.52 -6.87 6.59
CA GLN A 214 10.48 -6.01 6.04
C GLN A 214 11.16 -4.89 5.25
N ILE A 215 10.61 -4.59 4.07
CA ILE A 215 11.13 -3.58 3.15
C ILE A 215 10.00 -2.65 2.74
N ALA A 216 10.29 -1.36 2.60
CA ALA A 216 9.45 -0.44 1.84
C ALA A 216 10.33 0.48 0.96
N PHE A 217 9.83 0.84 -0.23
CA PHE A 217 10.58 1.64 -1.20
C PHE A 217 10.57 3.13 -0.83
N CYS A 218 11.76 3.72 -0.84
CA CYS A 218 11.95 5.15 -0.65
C CYS A 218 11.58 5.93 -1.92
N PRO A 219 11.19 7.21 -1.78
CA PRO A 219 10.94 8.08 -2.93
C PRO A 219 12.14 8.18 -3.91
N ASP A 220 13.37 8.17 -3.37
CA ASP A 220 14.60 8.39 -4.14
C ASP A 220 15.24 7.11 -4.69
N GLY A 221 14.50 5.99 -4.70
CA GLY A 221 14.96 4.72 -5.27
C GLY A 221 15.74 3.80 -4.32
N GLY A 222 15.96 4.22 -3.07
CA GLY A 222 16.44 3.35 -1.98
C GLY A 222 15.34 2.52 -1.32
N VAL A 223 15.67 1.88 -0.20
CA VAL A 223 14.70 1.16 0.65
C VAL A 223 14.89 1.51 2.11
N VAL A 224 13.77 1.60 2.83
CA VAL A 224 13.77 1.44 4.29
C VAL A 224 13.62 -0.05 4.56
N ARG A 225 14.43 -0.55 5.48
CA ARG A 225 14.53 -1.99 5.72
C ARG A 225 14.68 -2.28 7.19
N THR A 226 13.77 -3.08 7.72
CA THR A 226 13.80 -3.58 9.10
C THR A 226 14.10 -5.06 9.09
N THR A 227 15.12 -5.47 9.85
CA THR A 227 15.39 -6.88 10.15
C THR A 227 15.10 -7.13 11.62
N ARG A 228 14.33 -8.18 11.91
CA ARG A 228 13.95 -8.61 13.25
C ARG A 228 14.55 -9.96 13.61
N VAL A 229 14.85 -10.11 14.89
CA VAL A 229 15.08 -11.39 15.55
C VAL A 229 14.29 -11.41 16.86
N ALA A 230 13.75 -12.57 17.19
CA ALA A 230 13.04 -12.76 18.44
C ALA A 230 13.70 -13.90 19.24
N GLY A 231 13.69 -13.79 20.56
CA GLY A 231 14.32 -14.74 21.48
C GLY A 231 13.60 -14.80 22.83
N PRO A 232 13.99 -15.73 23.71
CA PRO A 232 13.40 -15.81 25.04
C PRO A 232 13.57 -14.49 25.82
N PRO A 233 12.68 -14.20 26.79
CA PRO A 233 12.76 -12.99 27.59
C PRO A 233 14.03 -13.02 28.45
N LEU A 234 14.61 -11.85 28.70
CA LEU A 234 15.79 -11.70 29.55
C LEU A 234 15.44 -10.98 30.85
N ALA A 235 16.17 -11.32 31.92
CA ALA A 235 15.99 -10.67 33.22
C ALA A 235 16.31 -9.16 33.17
N ASP A 236 17.42 -8.76 32.54
CA ASP A 236 17.73 -7.34 32.31
C ASP A 236 18.71 -7.13 31.13
N PRO A 237 18.23 -6.77 29.93
CA PRO A 237 19.07 -6.45 28.78
C PRO A 237 19.61 -5.00 28.76
N ARG A 238 19.10 -4.10 29.62
CA ARG A 238 19.35 -2.65 29.50
C ARG A 238 20.81 -2.25 29.67
N PRO A 239 21.59 -2.79 30.62
CA PRO A 239 22.99 -2.38 30.78
C PRO A 239 23.84 -2.70 29.54
N GLY A 240 23.50 -3.77 28.81
CA GLY A 240 24.11 -4.09 27.52
C GLY A 240 23.73 -3.07 26.44
N LEU A 241 22.42 -2.83 26.30
CA LEU A 241 21.89 -1.90 25.29
C LEU A 241 22.37 -0.45 25.51
N THR A 242 22.50 -0.04 26.77
CA THR A 242 23.05 1.28 27.16
C THR A 242 24.48 1.45 26.71
N ARG A 243 25.31 0.41 26.83
CA ARG A 243 26.69 0.42 26.33
C ARG A 243 26.75 0.51 24.81
N LEU A 244 25.91 -0.23 24.09
CA LEU A 244 25.83 -0.14 22.62
C LEU A 244 25.33 1.22 22.15
N ALA A 245 24.41 1.84 22.89
CA ALA A 245 23.90 3.18 22.61
C ALA A 245 24.89 4.29 23.01
N ALA A 246 26.04 3.97 23.60
CA ALA A 246 26.96 4.93 24.20
C ALA A 246 26.26 5.90 25.18
N GLY A 247 25.24 5.43 25.90
CA GLY A 247 24.42 6.24 26.80
C GLY A 247 23.35 7.11 26.13
N ASN A 248 23.24 7.11 24.80
CA ASN A 248 22.31 7.97 24.05
C ASN A 248 21.04 7.20 23.66
N ALA A 249 20.24 6.81 24.66
CA ALA A 249 18.92 6.24 24.42
C ALA A 249 17.97 7.33 23.88
N ALA A 250 17.27 7.03 22.80
CA ALA A 250 16.18 7.89 22.32
C ALA A 250 14.87 7.59 23.07
N VAL A 251 14.67 6.33 23.47
CA VAL A 251 13.56 5.89 24.34
C VAL A 251 14.10 4.82 25.29
N ASP A 252 13.79 4.97 26.57
CA ASP A 252 14.12 4.02 27.64
C ASP A 252 12.92 3.90 28.58
N THR A 253 12.05 2.92 28.32
CA THR A 253 10.85 2.62 29.14
C THR A 253 10.85 1.16 29.54
N LEU A 254 9.94 0.75 30.45
CA LEU A 254 9.82 -0.64 30.89
C LEU A 254 9.59 -1.64 29.76
N GLU A 255 8.93 -1.22 28.69
CA GLU A 255 8.47 -2.07 27.57
C GLU A 255 9.36 -1.95 26.33
N VAL A 256 10.10 -0.85 26.18
CA VAL A 256 10.90 -0.62 24.98
C VAL A 256 12.19 0.15 25.27
N TYR A 257 13.27 -0.26 24.61
CA TYR A 257 14.53 0.47 24.57
C TYR A 257 14.90 0.73 23.11
N ALA A 258 15.17 1.99 22.77
CA ALA A 258 15.51 2.36 21.40
C ALA A 258 16.64 3.38 21.32
N TYR A 259 17.52 3.20 20.35
CA TYR A 259 18.67 4.07 20.11
C TYR A 259 19.05 4.10 18.63
N ARG A 260 19.98 4.99 18.28
CA ARG A 260 20.54 5.12 16.93
C ARG A 260 21.99 4.66 16.93
N ALA A 261 22.34 3.80 15.97
CA ALA A 261 23.69 3.37 15.65
C ALA A 261 24.05 3.92 14.27
N GLY A 262 24.50 5.18 14.21
CA GLY A 262 24.66 5.91 12.96
C GLY A 262 23.31 6.10 12.25
N ALA A 263 23.19 5.64 11.01
CA ALA A 263 21.96 5.71 10.22
C ALA A 263 20.93 4.61 10.57
N VAL A 264 21.28 3.67 11.46
CA VAL A 264 20.44 2.52 11.81
C VAL A 264 19.70 2.80 13.13
N SER A 265 18.39 2.61 13.13
CA SER A 265 17.58 2.58 14.36
C SER A 265 17.59 1.17 14.94
N VAL A 266 17.86 1.02 16.23
CA VAL A 266 17.73 -0.25 16.94
C VAL A 266 16.62 -0.11 17.97
N VAL A 267 15.67 -1.05 17.96
CA VAL A 267 14.54 -1.11 18.87
C VAL A 267 14.50 -2.50 19.50
N ALA A 268 14.53 -2.55 20.83
CA ALA A 268 14.32 -3.74 21.62
C ALA A 268 12.97 -3.63 22.34
N GLU A 269 12.04 -4.52 22.06
CA GLU A 269 10.74 -4.62 22.72
C GLU A 269 10.77 -5.75 23.76
N PHE A 270 10.42 -5.42 25.00
CA PHE A 270 10.42 -6.33 26.14
C PHE A 270 9.00 -6.87 26.37
N GLY A 271 8.75 -8.08 25.88
CA GLY A 271 7.52 -8.82 26.15
C GLY A 271 7.67 -9.74 27.38
N ALA A 272 6.53 -10.20 27.91
CA ALA A 272 6.52 -11.16 29.02
C ALA A 272 7.16 -12.50 28.64
N ASP A 273 6.93 -12.94 27.39
CA ASP A 273 7.33 -14.27 26.90
C ASP A 273 8.42 -14.21 25.82
N GLU A 274 8.82 -13.02 25.38
CA GLU A 274 9.73 -12.83 24.26
C GLU A 274 10.42 -11.46 24.30
N LEU A 275 11.70 -11.44 23.91
CA LEU A 275 12.44 -10.23 23.56
C LEU A 275 12.52 -10.15 22.04
N GLU A 276 11.96 -9.10 21.45
CA GLU A 276 12.12 -8.80 20.03
C GLU A 276 13.15 -7.69 19.86
N ILE A 277 14.16 -7.92 19.02
CA ILE A 277 15.11 -6.89 18.61
C ILE A 277 14.95 -6.66 17.12
N SER A 278 14.74 -5.41 16.76
CA SER A 278 14.69 -4.96 15.37
C SER A 278 15.78 -3.92 15.12
N ALA A 279 16.38 -3.99 13.93
CA ALA A 279 17.25 -2.94 13.41
C ALA A 279 16.68 -2.45 12.08
N THR A 280 16.69 -1.13 11.88
CA THR A 280 16.11 -0.49 10.70
C THR A 280 17.11 0.46 10.05
N SER A 281 17.46 0.19 8.80
CA SER A 281 18.12 1.17 7.93
C SER A 281 17.05 2.04 7.27
N VAL A 282 17.17 3.35 7.42
CA VAL A 282 16.21 4.32 6.87
C VAL A 282 16.61 4.77 5.46
N CYS A 283 15.67 5.40 4.75
CA CYS A 283 15.94 6.06 3.49
C CYS A 283 17.08 7.08 3.65
N SER A 284 18.00 7.13 2.69
CA SER A 284 18.91 8.26 2.53
C SER A 284 18.09 9.47 2.07
N GLY A 285 18.01 10.51 2.90
CA GLY A 285 17.44 11.81 2.55
C GLY A 285 18.49 12.82 2.15
#